data_AF-A0AAV6AP97-F1
#
_entry.id   AF-A0AAV6AP97-F1
#
_cell.length_a   1.000
_cell.length_b   1.000
_cell.length_c   1.000
_cell.angle_alpha   90.00
_cell.angle_beta   90.00
_cell.angle_gamma   90.00
#
_symmetry.space_group_name_H-M   'P 1'
#
loop_
_entity.id
_entity.type
_entity.pdbx_description
1 polymer ?
#
loop_
_entity_poly.entity_id
_entity_poly.type
_entity_poly.pdbx_seq_one_letter_code
_entity_poly.pdbx_strand_id
1 'polypeptide(L)' 'MTTSRSFLSRLRSAAEMLEGAQSAAASVEAGRRPSPRALRQLGLSPEAFDGMRLR' A
#
# COMPACT_ATOMS: atom_id res chain seq x y z
N MET A 1 28.99 -6.50 10.95
CA MET A 1 28.55 -6.49 9.54
C MET A 1 27.04 -6.73 9.48
N THR A 2 26.21 -5.70 9.66
CA THR A 2 24.73 -5.84 9.72
C THR A 2 23.99 -4.68 9.06
N THR A 3 24.71 -3.60 8.69
CA THR A 3 24.13 -2.36 8.16
C THR A 3 23.55 -2.52 6.75
N SER A 4 24.25 -3.22 5.84
CA SER A 4 23.81 -3.37 4.45
C SER A 4 22.51 -4.18 4.30
N ARG A 5 22.31 -5.21 5.12
CA ARG A 5 21.04 -5.98 5.15
C ARG A 5 19.88 -5.12 5.68
N SER A 6 20.13 -4.32 6.71
CA SER A 6 19.10 -3.42 7.25
C SER A 6 18.70 -2.31 6.26
N PHE A 7 19.66 -1.79 5.50
CA PHE A 7 19.42 -0.75 4.50
C PHE A 7 18.63 -1.28 3.31
N LEU A 8 19.01 -2.44 2.76
CA LEU A 8 18.26 -3.10 1.68
C LEU A 8 16.83 -3.46 2.10
N SER A 9 16.63 -3.91 3.34
CA SER A 9 15.28 -4.18 3.88
C SER A 9 14.44 -2.91 3.94
N ARG A 10 15.01 -1.78 4.38
CA ARG A 10 14.31 -0.49 4.43
C ARG A 10 13.95 0.04 3.05
N LEU A 11 14.86 -0.08 2.08
CA LEU A 11 14.58 0.27 0.69
C LEU A 11 13.47 -0.58 0.09
N ARG A 12 13.47 -1.89 0.36
CA ARG A 12 12.39 -2.78 -0.08
C ARG A 12 11.06 -2.37 0.54
N SER A 13 11.02 -2.10 1.84
CA SER A 13 9.80 -1.62 2.50
C SER A 13 9.31 -0.29 1.92
N ALA A 14 10.21 0.65 1.65
CA ALA A 14 9.85 1.93 1.02
C ALA A 14 9.29 1.75 -0.40
N ALA A 15 9.88 0.85 -1.20
CA ALA A 15 9.37 0.53 -2.53
C ALA A 15 7.99 -0.13 -2.48
N GLU A 16 7.79 -1.08 -1.55
CA GLU A 16 6.50 -1.74 -1.34
C GLU A 16 5.41 -0.75 -0.89
N MET A 17 5.77 0.24 -0.06
CA MET A 17 4.84 1.32 0.32
C MET A 17 4.43 2.18 -0.88
N LEU A 18 5.40 2.58 -1.73
CA LEU A 18 5.13 3.40 -2.90
C LEU A 18 4.27 2.66 -3.94
N GLU A 19 4.56 1.38 -4.17
CA GLU A 19 3.75 0.52 -5.03
C GLU A 19 2.31 0.39 -4.49
N GLY A 20 2.17 0.14 -3.18
CA GLY A 20 0.88 0.10 -2.51
C GLY A 20 0.11 1.41 -2.63
N ALA A 21 0.78 2.56 -2.46
CA ALA A 21 0.19 3.89 -2.59
C ALA A 21 -0.36 4.12 -4.00
N GLN A 22 0.44 3.85 -5.02
CA GLN A 22 0.06 4.05 -6.40
C GLN A 22 -1.12 3.13 -6.80
N SER A 23 -1.05 1.85 -6.41
CA SER A 23 -2.11 0.88 -6.69
C SER A 23 -3.43 1.24 -5.99
N ALA A 24 -3.36 1.67 -4.73
CA ALA A 24 -4.53 2.10 -3.99
C ALA A 24 -5.15 3.37 -4.59
N ALA A 25 -4.34 4.39 -4.89
CA ALA A 25 -4.80 5.63 -5.51
C ALA A 25 -5.49 5.37 -6.86
N ALA A 26 -4.85 4.59 -7.75
CA ALA A 26 -5.43 4.25 -9.06
C ALA A 26 -6.74 3.45 -8.93
N SER A 27 -6.86 2.58 -7.93
CA SER A 27 -8.09 1.83 -7.69
C SER A 27 -9.22 2.77 -7.26
N VAL A 28 -8.94 3.68 -6.32
CA VAL A 28 -9.91 4.68 -5.83
C VAL A 28 -10.34 5.62 -6.95
N GLU A 29 -9.40 6.12 -7.76
CA GLU A 29 -9.69 6.96 -8.93
C GLU A 29 -10.57 6.23 -9.95
N ALA A 30 -10.36 4.92 -10.12
CA ALA A 30 -11.18 4.07 -10.98
C ALA A 30 -12.51 3.62 -10.34
N GLY A 31 -12.87 4.14 -9.16
CA GLY A 31 -14.11 3.77 -8.46
C GLY A 31 -14.12 2.33 -7.92
N ARG A 32 -12.95 1.68 -7.81
CA ARG A 32 -12.82 0.30 -7.32
C ARG A 32 -12.13 0.25 -5.96
N ARG A 33 -12.49 -0.76 -5.17
CA ARG A 33 -11.84 -1.00 -3.87
C ARG A 33 -10.37 -1.35 -4.07
N PRO A 34 -9.43 -0.66 -3.39
CA PRO A 34 -8.02 -1.05 -3.35
C PRO A 34 -7.82 -2.48 -2.88
N SER A 35 -6.80 -3.15 -3.42
CA SER A 35 -6.49 -4.51 -2.99
C SER A 35 -6.08 -4.57 -1.51
N PRO A 36 -6.40 -5.65 -0.76
CA PRO A 36 -5.98 -5.80 0.63
C PRO A 36 -4.46 -5.73 0.81
N ARG A 37 -3.69 -6.11 -0.22
CA ARG A 37 -2.22 -6.02 -0.20
C ARG A 37 -1.76 -4.56 -0.18
N ALA A 38 -2.30 -3.72 -1.08
CA ALA A 38 -1.96 -2.31 -1.15
C ALA A 38 -2.32 -1.57 0.15
N LEU A 39 -3.47 -1.91 0.75
CA LEU A 39 -3.89 -1.34 2.04
C LEU A 39 -2.92 -1.71 3.17
N ARG A 40 -2.53 -2.99 3.28
CA ARG A 40 -1.55 -3.43 4.27
C ARG A 40 -0.18 -2.78 4.08
N GLN A 41 0.27 -2.60 2.83
CA GLN A 41 1.52 -1.90 2.52
C GLN A 41 1.49 -0.43 2.98
N LEU A 42 0.30 0.18 3.05
CA LEU A 42 0.10 1.53 3.56
C LEU A 42 -0.17 1.60 5.07
N GLY A 43 -0.22 0.44 5.76
CA GLY A 43 -0.62 0.38 7.16
C GLY A 43 -2.11 0.69 7.38
N LEU A 44 -2.93 0.59 6.32
CA LEU A 44 -4.37 0.79 6.38
C LEU A 44 -5.09 -0.53 6.58
N SER A 45 -6.16 -0.50 7.37
CA SER A 45 -7.05 -1.64 7.54
C SER A 45 -7.82 -1.91 6.25
N PRO A 46 -8.06 -3.18 5.85
CA PRO A 46 -8.89 -3.50 4.70
C PRO A 46 -10.29 -2.87 4.78
N GLU A 47 -10.82 -2.71 5.99
CA GLU A 47 -12.14 -2.12 6.25
C GLU A 47 -12.15 -0.60 6.14
N ALA A 48 -10.99 0.05 5.96
CA ALA A 48 -10.92 1.51 5.79
C ALA A 48 -11.72 2.00 4.57
N PHE A 49 -12.01 1.11 3.62
CA PHE A 49 -12.81 1.37 2.43
C PHE A 49 -14.22 0.79 2.51
N ASP A 50 -14.61 0.15 3.62
CA ASP A 50 -15.99 -0.32 3.80
C ASP A 50 -16.91 0.87 4.04
N GLY A 51 -18.03 0.92 3.31
CA GLY A 51 -18.95 2.06 3.34
C GLY A 51 -18.54 3.26 2.47
N MET A 52 -17.34 3.27 1.88
CA MET A 52 -17.03 4.25 0.84
C MET A 52 -17.80 3.92 -0.44
N ARG A 53 -18.64 4.87 -0.88
CA ARG A 53 -19.34 4.77 -2.17
C ARG A 53 -18.37 5.15 -3.28
N LEU A 54 -17.54 4.19 -3.67
CA LEU A 54 -16.68 4.32 -4.84
C LEU A 54 -17.58 4.31 -6.09
N ARG A 55 -17.29 5.21 -7.03
CA ARG A 55 -18.19 5.62 -8.13
C ARG A 55 -18.30 4.59 -9.24
#